data_AF-A0A3B0VMZ4-F1
#
_entry.id   AF-A0A3B0VMZ4-F1
#
_cell.length_a   1.000
_cell.length_b   1.000
_cell.length_c   1.000
_cell.angle_alpha   90.00
_cell.angle_beta   90.00
_cell.angle_gamma   90.00
#
_symmetry.space_group_name_H-M   'P 1'
#
loop_
_entity.id
_entity.type
_entity.pdbx_description
1 polymer ?
#
loop_
_entity_poly.entity_id
_entity_poly.type
_entity_poly.pdbx_seq_one_letter_code
_entity_poly.pdbx_strand_id
1 'polypeptide(L)'
;KNYSGQKLQRSHINMHWAPNFQKEGLDYKTIGHISEFDSLFVDQGTYLVTTYRSGKVKGYEEIQVEGGYQFYAGLPYFIFSSKMTMLDSVVLTMLRNDEMTMDSLFTHAMFPLPDGEVKIVNLYYDPPLTPHYSIKELRKTPVDANTDWFCFYNDSMKYGFGSIRIQYDNTNLDNEESPMLNPETRITSSKKGGRYWDRRFFFVKEGVLEVPKGSRYAEKNAYAIFPINPDNPAEKISELFNKLTNPVIVKYNEL
;
A
#
# COMPACT_ATOMS: atom_id res chain seq x y z
N LYS A 1 -14.85 5.28 23.52
CA LYS A 1 -15.72 4.50 22.60
C LYS A 1 -15.29 3.04 22.71
N ASN A 2 -16.20 2.14 23.07
CA ASN A 2 -15.94 0.71 23.24
C ASN A 2 -15.61 0.07 21.87
N TYR A 3 -14.34 0.13 21.46
CA TYR A 3 -13.81 -0.86 20.54
C TYR A 3 -13.70 -2.15 21.36
N SER A 4 -14.35 -3.22 20.90
CA SER A 4 -14.43 -4.53 21.54
C SER A 4 -13.08 -5.26 21.59
N GLY A 5 -12.03 -4.61 22.10
CA GLY A 5 -10.75 -5.22 22.42
C GLY A 5 -9.95 -5.81 21.26
N GLN A 6 -10.37 -5.61 19.99
CA GLN A 6 -9.65 -6.16 18.86
C GLN A 6 -8.42 -5.31 18.54
N LYS A 7 -7.28 -5.71 19.11
CA LYS A 7 -5.98 -5.13 18.79
C LYS A 7 -5.43 -5.82 17.55
N LEU A 8 -5.31 -5.09 16.45
CA LEU A 8 -4.53 -5.54 15.29
C LEU A 8 -3.05 -5.46 15.66
N GLN A 9 -2.52 -6.54 16.24
CA GLN A 9 -1.12 -6.64 16.63
C GLN A 9 -0.52 -7.89 15.99
N ARG A 10 0.56 -7.67 15.23
CA ARG A 10 1.42 -8.77 14.81
C ARG A 10 2.20 -9.31 16.00
N SER A 11 2.34 -10.62 16.06
CA SER A 11 2.98 -11.32 17.18
C SER A 11 4.49 -11.09 17.29
N HIS A 12 5.19 -10.76 16.20
CA HIS A 12 6.66 -10.83 16.16
C HIS A 12 7.40 -9.67 15.48
N ILE A 13 6.73 -8.85 14.65
CA ILE A 13 7.36 -7.69 13.99
C ILE A 13 6.35 -6.56 13.80
N ASN A 14 6.82 -5.31 13.75
CA ASN A 14 5.94 -4.16 13.53
C ASN A 14 5.29 -4.19 12.15
N MET A 15 4.03 -3.74 12.09
CA MET A 15 3.42 -3.35 10.82
C MET A 15 4.21 -2.17 10.26
N HIS A 16 4.54 -2.23 8.97
CA HIS A 16 5.21 -1.14 8.28
C HIS A 16 4.61 -1.00 6.89
N TRP A 17 4.61 0.24 6.42
CA TRP A 17 4.24 0.64 5.09
C TRP A 17 5.43 1.37 4.52
N ALA A 18 5.85 0.99 3.32
CA ALA A 18 6.96 1.68 2.73
C ALA A 18 6.99 1.59 1.21
N PRO A 19 7.48 2.64 0.55
CA PRO A 19 8.23 2.43 -0.65
C PRO A 19 9.43 1.52 -0.33
N ASN A 20 9.64 0.50 -1.16
CA ASN A 20 10.80 -0.36 -1.09
C ASN A 20 11.54 -0.36 -2.42
N PHE A 21 12.86 -0.45 -2.34
CA PHE A 21 13.74 -0.49 -3.50
C PHE A 21 14.93 -1.39 -3.22
N GLN A 22 15.51 -1.97 -4.29
CA GLN A 22 16.68 -2.82 -4.20
C GLN A 22 17.57 -2.63 -5.43
N LYS A 23 18.89 -2.55 -5.22
CA LYS A 23 19.92 -2.63 -6.25
C LYS A 23 20.46 -4.05 -6.32
N GLU A 24 21.06 -4.42 -7.44
CA GLU A 24 21.77 -5.68 -7.54
C GLU A 24 22.91 -5.77 -6.50
N GLY A 25 23.06 -6.95 -5.87
CA GLY A 25 24.10 -7.19 -4.88
C GLY A 25 23.89 -6.55 -3.50
N LEU A 26 22.82 -5.77 -3.29
CA LEU A 26 22.49 -5.12 -2.01
C LEU A 26 21.18 -5.64 -1.42
N ASP A 27 21.05 -5.51 -0.09
CA ASP A 27 19.77 -5.74 0.59
C ASP A 27 18.74 -4.70 0.19
N TYR A 28 17.47 -5.11 0.11
CA TYR A 28 16.37 -4.17 -0.08
C TYR A 28 16.29 -3.17 1.07
N LYS A 29 15.86 -1.96 0.73
CA LYS A 29 15.68 -0.85 1.68
C LYS A 29 14.28 -0.26 1.56
N THR A 30 13.95 0.49 2.60
CA THR A 30 12.65 1.12 2.80
C THR A 30 12.86 2.49 3.45
N ILE A 31 11.81 3.30 3.51
CA ILE A 31 11.82 4.55 4.28
C ILE A 31 12.20 4.35 5.77
N GLY A 32 12.01 3.15 6.33
CA GLY A 32 12.41 2.82 7.70
C GLY A 32 13.93 2.75 7.90
N HIS A 33 14.72 2.76 6.83
CA HIS A 33 16.17 2.67 6.86
C HIS A 33 16.86 4.03 6.71
N ILE A 34 16.12 5.14 6.68
CA ILE A 34 16.70 6.48 6.75
C ILE A 34 17.36 6.63 8.13
N SER A 35 18.66 6.87 8.14
CA SER A 35 19.45 7.09 9.36
C SER A 35 19.72 8.57 9.62
N GLU A 36 19.77 9.38 8.56
CA GLU A 36 19.98 10.82 8.61
C GLU A 36 18.80 11.49 7.89
N PHE A 37 18.00 12.26 8.64
CA PHE A 37 16.80 12.89 8.13
C PHE A 37 17.13 14.27 7.56
N ASP A 38 16.70 14.53 6.33
CA ASP A 38 16.70 15.89 5.76
C ASP A 38 15.58 16.72 6.39
N SER A 39 14.47 16.07 6.76
CA SER A 39 13.38 16.67 7.50
C SER A 39 12.67 15.61 8.34
N LEU A 40 12.26 16.00 9.54
CA LEU A 40 11.49 15.17 10.45
C LEU A 40 10.59 16.08 11.27
N PHE A 41 9.29 15.83 11.26
CA PHE A 41 8.38 16.53 12.15
C PHE A 41 7.21 15.66 12.60
N VAL A 42 6.66 16.06 13.74
CA VAL A 42 5.40 15.55 14.28
C VAL A 42 4.58 16.77 14.64
N ASP A 43 3.40 16.88 14.05
CA ASP A 43 2.39 17.88 14.40
C ASP A 43 1.23 17.19 15.11
N GLN A 44 0.87 17.69 16.30
CA GLN A 44 -0.14 17.07 17.17
C GLN A 44 -1.27 18.06 17.45
N GLY A 45 -2.36 17.91 16.71
CA GLY A 45 -3.62 18.60 16.96
C GLY A 45 -4.67 17.68 17.59
N THR A 46 -5.76 18.28 18.09
CA THR A 46 -6.88 17.55 18.71
C THR A 46 -7.57 16.58 17.73
N TYR A 47 -7.65 16.94 16.45
CA TYR A 47 -8.37 16.18 15.42
C TYR A 47 -7.47 15.48 14.41
N LEU A 48 -6.18 15.83 14.39
CA LEU A 48 -5.22 15.36 13.40
C LEU A 48 -3.84 15.26 14.06
N VAL A 49 -3.20 14.10 13.91
CA VAL A 49 -1.77 13.94 14.17
C VAL A 49 -1.10 13.66 12.84
N THR A 50 -0.10 14.46 12.49
CA THR A 50 0.72 14.25 11.30
C THR A 50 2.14 13.87 11.71
N THR A 51 2.70 12.86 11.07
CA THR A 51 4.13 12.57 11.12
C THR A 51 4.68 12.67 9.71
N TYR A 52 5.91 13.13 9.57
CA TYR A 52 6.59 13.20 8.29
C TYR A 52 8.09 13.00 8.50
N ARG A 53 8.70 12.32 7.53
CA ARG A 53 10.14 12.20 7.43
C ARG A 53 10.57 12.19 5.97
N SER A 54 11.74 12.74 5.71
CA SER A 54 12.44 12.62 4.46
C SER A 54 13.93 12.39 4.68
N GLY A 55 14.57 11.79 3.69
CA GLY A 55 16.00 11.55 3.71
C GLY A 55 16.41 10.56 2.64
N LYS A 56 17.68 10.17 2.72
CA LYS A 56 18.28 9.15 1.87
C LYS A 56 18.60 7.91 2.70
N VAL A 57 18.74 6.78 2.03
CA VAL A 57 19.18 5.54 2.65
C VAL A 57 20.60 5.24 2.21
N LYS A 58 21.46 4.86 3.16
CA LYS A 58 22.85 4.49 2.89
C LYS A 58 22.93 3.35 1.84
N GLY A 59 23.77 3.54 0.83
CA GLY A 59 23.90 2.66 -0.36
C GLY A 59 22.89 2.93 -1.48
N TYR A 60 21.97 3.88 -1.27
CA TYR A 60 20.89 4.28 -2.17
C TYR A 60 20.75 5.81 -2.20
N GLU A 61 21.85 6.52 -2.14
CA GLU A 61 21.93 7.99 -2.04
C GLU A 61 21.39 8.72 -3.29
N GLU A 62 21.22 8.00 -4.40
CA GLU A 62 20.56 8.44 -5.63
C GLU A 62 19.04 8.56 -5.47
N ILE A 63 18.46 8.07 -4.37
CA ILE A 63 17.01 8.06 -4.14
C ILE A 63 16.68 8.93 -2.93
N GLN A 64 15.97 10.01 -3.16
CA GLN A 64 15.28 10.75 -2.10
C GLN A 64 14.00 10.01 -1.74
N VAL A 65 13.79 9.75 -0.45
CA VAL A 65 12.58 9.09 0.06
C VAL A 65 11.88 10.02 1.02
N GLU A 66 10.57 10.14 0.85
CA GLU A 66 9.69 10.90 1.73
C GLU A 66 8.50 10.05 2.14
N GLY A 67 8.00 10.27 3.34
CA GLY A 67 6.73 9.68 3.73
C GLY A 67 6.20 10.22 5.04
N GLY A 68 4.89 10.18 5.17
CA GLY A 68 4.18 10.72 6.30
C GLY A 68 2.86 10.03 6.56
N TYR A 69 2.43 10.11 7.80
CA TYR A 69 1.17 9.56 8.27
C TYR A 69 0.26 10.69 8.75
N GLN A 70 -1.03 10.59 8.47
CA GLN A 70 -2.05 11.45 9.03
C GLN A 70 -3.10 10.59 9.73
N PHE A 71 -3.21 10.76 11.04
CA PHE A 71 -4.19 10.08 11.89
C PHE A 71 -5.30 11.04 12.27
N TYR A 72 -6.52 10.70 11.88
CA TYR A 72 -7.70 11.55 12.11
C TYR A 72 -8.51 11.03 13.30
N ALA A 73 -8.95 11.93 14.17
CA ALA A 73 -9.76 11.57 15.31
C ALA A 73 -11.11 10.99 14.85
N GLY A 74 -11.39 9.75 15.27
CA GLY A 74 -12.69 9.10 15.07
C GLY A 74 -12.93 8.53 13.66
N LEU A 75 -11.96 8.57 12.75
CA LEU A 75 -12.06 7.96 11.44
C LEU A 75 -11.49 6.51 11.46
N PRO A 76 -12.05 5.59 10.66
CA PRO A 76 -11.62 4.19 10.63
C PRO A 76 -10.38 3.96 9.75
N TYR A 77 -9.65 5.02 9.42
CA TYR A 77 -8.47 4.96 8.56
C TYR A 77 -7.45 6.02 8.97
N PHE A 78 -6.22 5.80 8.53
CA PHE A 78 -5.19 6.83 8.50
C PHE A 78 -4.67 6.96 7.06
N ILE A 79 -4.11 8.12 6.72
CA ILE A 79 -3.49 8.33 5.42
C ILE A 79 -2.00 8.07 5.56
N PHE A 80 -1.44 7.33 4.62
CA PHE A 80 -0.01 7.27 4.40
C PHE A 80 0.29 7.83 3.02
N SER A 81 1.17 8.82 2.99
CA SER A 81 1.73 9.36 1.76
C SER A 81 3.20 9.01 1.68
N SER A 82 3.67 8.65 0.49
CA SER A 82 5.09 8.42 0.24
C SER A 82 5.50 8.93 -1.13
N LYS A 83 6.78 9.26 -1.27
CA LYS A 83 7.37 9.67 -2.53
C LYS A 83 8.80 9.15 -2.63
N MET A 84 9.14 8.56 -3.76
CA MET A 84 10.52 8.31 -4.18
C MET A 84 10.85 9.28 -5.31
N THR A 85 12.02 9.90 -5.26
CA THR A 85 12.53 10.76 -6.33
C THR A 85 13.97 10.39 -6.63
N MET A 86 14.24 10.04 -7.88
CA MET A 86 15.59 9.68 -8.32
C MET A 86 16.39 10.96 -8.55
N LEU A 87 17.34 11.23 -7.66
CA LEU A 87 18.26 12.37 -7.73
C LEU A 87 19.38 12.14 -8.76
N ASP A 88 19.70 10.88 -9.02
CA ASP A 88 20.57 10.43 -10.10
C ASP A 88 19.99 9.15 -10.73
N SER A 89 20.49 8.77 -11.90
CA SER A 89 20.09 7.53 -12.57
C SER A 89 20.51 6.31 -11.74
N VAL A 90 19.61 5.33 -11.62
CA VAL A 90 19.83 4.14 -10.79
C VAL A 90 19.32 2.89 -11.48
N VAL A 91 20.04 1.78 -11.33
CA VAL A 91 19.61 0.46 -11.79
C VAL A 91 19.05 -0.31 -10.61
N LEU A 92 17.78 -0.72 -10.69
CA LEU A 92 17.08 -1.41 -9.62
C LEU A 92 16.76 -2.85 -10.03
N THR A 93 16.71 -3.73 -9.03
CA THR A 93 16.17 -5.10 -9.10
C THR A 93 14.79 -5.19 -8.44
N MET A 94 14.37 -4.17 -7.69
CA MET A 94 13.02 -4.09 -7.15
C MET A 94 12.62 -2.64 -6.95
N LEU A 95 11.37 -2.33 -7.28
CA LEU A 95 10.72 -1.07 -6.95
C LEU A 95 9.24 -1.33 -6.66
N ARG A 96 8.81 -1.06 -5.44
CA ARG A 96 7.44 -1.33 -4.98
C ARG A 96 6.99 -0.33 -3.91
N ASN A 97 5.69 -0.25 -3.69
CA ASN A 97 5.05 0.56 -2.66
C ASN A 97 3.80 -0.17 -2.16
N ASP A 98 2.95 0.52 -1.39
CA ASP A 98 1.67 0.00 -0.88
C ASP A 98 1.82 -1.42 -0.32
N GLU A 99 2.74 -1.60 0.61
CA GLU A 99 3.02 -2.89 1.23
C GLU A 99 2.30 -3.03 2.56
N MET A 100 1.71 -4.20 2.78
CA MET A 100 1.32 -4.64 4.12
C MET A 100 1.68 -6.10 4.33
N THR A 101 2.45 -6.35 5.39
CA THR A 101 2.79 -7.71 5.85
C THR A 101 1.97 -8.11 7.07
N MET A 102 1.26 -9.24 6.97
CA MET A 102 0.44 -9.77 8.05
C MET A 102 0.78 -11.23 8.37
N ASP A 103 0.47 -11.65 9.60
CA ASP A 103 0.45 -13.05 9.98
C ASP A 103 -0.80 -13.74 9.39
N SER A 104 -1.12 -14.96 9.84
CA SER A 104 -2.24 -15.74 9.32
C SER A 104 -3.62 -15.27 9.79
N LEU A 105 -3.74 -14.00 10.15
CA LEU A 105 -4.94 -13.41 10.72
C LEU A 105 -6.07 -13.30 9.70
N PHE A 106 -5.78 -13.02 8.45
CA PHE A 106 -6.82 -12.84 7.42
C PHE A 106 -7.04 -14.12 6.64
N THR A 107 -8.29 -14.42 6.30
CA THR A 107 -8.68 -15.64 5.59
C THR A 107 -8.90 -15.39 4.10
N HIS A 108 -9.23 -14.16 3.73
CA HIS A 108 -9.56 -13.76 2.37
C HIS A 108 -8.84 -12.49 1.94
N ALA A 109 -8.65 -12.33 0.64
CA ALA A 109 -8.36 -11.07 -0.03
C ALA A 109 -9.55 -10.63 -0.86
N MET A 110 -9.69 -9.33 -1.10
CA MET A 110 -10.67 -8.79 -2.02
C MET A 110 -10.20 -7.49 -2.69
N PHE A 111 -10.64 -7.28 -3.92
CA PHE A 111 -10.31 -6.13 -4.77
C PHE A 111 -11.36 -5.98 -5.88
N PRO A 112 -11.59 -4.75 -6.40
CA PRO A 112 -12.46 -4.51 -7.53
C PRO A 112 -11.74 -4.78 -8.85
N LEU A 113 -12.50 -5.25 -9.85
CA LEU A 113 -12.13 -5.26 -11.25
C LEU A 113 -12.52 -3.95 -11.94
N PRO A 114 -11.99 -3.67 -13.15
CA PRO A 114 -12.33 -2.47 -13.92
C PRO A 114 -13.83 -2.30 -14.23
N ASP A 115 -14.60 -3.39 -14.27
CA ASP A 115 -16.05 -3.38 -14.48
C ASP A 115 -16.86 -3.14 -13.19
N GLY A 116 -16.18 -2.99 -12.05
CA GLY A 116 -16.79 -2.81 -10.73
C GLY A 116 -17.13 -4.11 -10.01
N GLU A 117 -16.94 -5.29 -10.62
CA GLU A 117 -17.12 -6.56 -9.93
C GLU A 117 -16.04 -6.73 -8.85
N VAL A 118 -16.43 -7.12 -7.64
CA VAL A 118 -15.47 -7.41 -6.57
C VAL A 118 -15.08 -8.88 -6.59
N LYS A 119 -13.79 -9.16 -6.70
CA LYS A 119 -13.25 -10.50 -6.53
C LYS A 119 -12.88 -10.76 -5.08
N ILE A 120 -13.15 -11.98 -4.64
CA ILE A 120 -12.81 -12.50 -3.32
C ILE A 120 -11.95 -13.76 -3.51
N VAL A 121 -10.82 -13.82 -2.81
CA VAL A 121 -9.83 -14.90 -2.93
C VAL A 121 -9.57 -15.51 -1.56
N ASN A 122 -9.69 -16.83 -1.47
CA ASN A 122 -9.28 -17.59 -0.30
C ASN A 122 -7.75 -17.63 -0.18
N LEU A 123 -7.20 -17.27 0.99
CA LEU A 123 -5.74 -17.15 1.18
C LEU A 123 -5.04 -18.49 1.47
N TYR A 124 -5.79 -19.50 1.94
CA TYR A 124 -5.24 -20.76 2.45
C TYR A 124 -5.84 -22.04 1.86
N TYR A 125 -7.06 -21.98 1.33
CA TYR A 125 -7.71 -23.17 0.78
C TYR A 125 -7.29 -23.38 -0.68
N ASP A 126 -6.77 -24.58 -0.97
CA ASP A 126 -6.46 -25.07 -2.32
C ASP A 126 -7.13 -26.45 -2.49
N PRO A 127 -8.01 -26.65 -3.49
CA PRO A 127 -8.53 -25.63 -4.40
C PRO A 127 -9.48 -24.66 -3.68
N PRO A 128 -9.60 -23.41 -4.15
CA PRO A 128 -10.65 -22.51 -3.67
C PRO A 128 -12.03 -23.15 -3.93
N LEU A 129 -13.00 -22.86 -3.06
CA LEU A 129 -14.40 -23.28 -3.25
C LEU A 129 -15.01 -22.72 -4.55
N THR A 130 -14.42 -21.65 -5.10
CA THR A 130 -14.79 -21.00 -6.36
C THR A 130 -13.68 -21.16 -7.41
N PRO A 131 -13.96 -21.76 -8.58
CA PRO A 131 -12.96 -22.28 -9.51
C PRO A 131 -12.18 -21.27 -10.37
N HIS A 132 -12.20 -19.97 -10.05
CA HIS A 132 -11.63 -18.94 -10.96
C HIS A 132 -10.68 -17.92 -10.32
N TYR A 133 -10.58 -17.86 -8.99
CA TYR A 133 -9.66 -16.93 -8.32
C TYR A 133 -9.02 -17.56 -7.08
N SER A 134 -7.92 -18.27 -7.32
CA SER A 134 -6.97 -18.74 -6.33
C SER A 134 -5.71 -17.86 -6.28
N ILE A 135 -4.95 -17.95 -5.18
CA ILE A 135 -3.58 -17.40 -5.13
C ILE A 135 -2.71 -17.92 -6.29
N LYS A 136 -2.95 -19.15 -6.75
CA LYS A 136 -2.20 -19.74 -7.87
C LYS A 136 -2.54 -19.06 -9.20
N GLU A 137 -3.81 -18.71 -9.42
CA GLU A 137 -4.26 -17.96 -10.60
C GLU A 137 -3.77 -16.52 -10.56
N LEU A 138 -3.80 -15.87 -9.40
CA LEU A 138 -3.24 -14.51 -9.23
C LEU A 138 -1.72 -14.44 -9.47
N ARG A 139 -1.02 -15.56 -9.53
CA ARG A 139 0.39 -15.58 -9.96
C ARG A 139 0.56 -15.60 -11.49
N LYS A 140 -0.49 -15.96 -12.22
CA LYS A 140 -0.53 -16.00 -13.69
C LYS A 140 -1.19 -14.75 -14.26
N THR A 141 -2.28 -14.32 -13.61
CA THR A 141 -3.05 -13.13 -13.95
C THR A 141 -3.10 -12.26 -12.71
N PRO A 142 -2.08 -11.41 -12.50
CA PRO A 142 -1.98 -10.62 -11.29
C PRO A 142 -3.07 -9.56 -11.19
N VAL A 143 -3.27 -9.05 -9.98
CA VAL A 143 -4.18 -7.93 -9.76
C VAL A 143 -3.55 -6.70 -10.37
N ASP A 144 -4.35 -5.88 -11.05
CA ASP A 144 -3.89 -4.64 -11.65
C ASP A 144 -3.19 -3.74 -10.61
N ALA A 145 -2.06 -3.13 -10.98
CA ALA A 145 -1.37 -2.18 -10.12
C ALA A 145 -2.22 -0.95 -9.79
N ASN A 146 -3.22 -0.61 -10.60
CA ASN A 146 -4.08 0.55 -10.46
C ASN A 146 -5.46 0.19 -9.91
N THR A 147 -5.66 -1.02 -9.36
CA THR A 147 -6.91 -1.34 -8.66
C THR A 147 -7.18 -0.30 -7.55
N ASP A 148 -8.42 0.17 -7.45
CA ASP A 148 -8.82 1.28 -6.58
C ASP A 148 -8.52 1.04 -5.10
N TRP A 149 -8.69 -0.21 -4.67
CA TRP A 149 -8.41 -0.64 -3.31
C TRP A 149 -8.08 -2.12 -3.28
N PHE A 150 -7.27 -2.51 -2.30
CA PHE A 150 -6.93 -3.90 -2.03
C PHE A 150 -7.06 -4.18 -0.54
N CYS A 151 -7.76 -5.26 -0.19
CA CYS A 151 -8.03 -5.60 1.20
C CYS A 151 -7.75 -7.05 1.53
N PHE A 152 -7.37 -7.28 2.79
CA PHE A 152 -7.55 -8.55 3.45
C PHE A 152 -8.71 -8.48 4.44
N TYR A 153 -9.40 -9.60 4.66
CA TYR A 153 -10.40 -9.70 5.72
C TYR A 153 -10.45 -11.07 6.36
N ASN A 154 -10.93 -11.11 7.61
CA ASN A 154 -11.15 -12.32 8.36
C ASN A 154 -12.66 -12.57 8.42
N ASP A 155 -13.09 -13.69 7.84
CA ASP A 155 -14.50 -14.03 7.80
C ASP A 155 -15.07 -14.42 9.18
N SER A 156 -14.30 -15.07 10.06
CA SER A 156 -14.79 -15.43 11.39
C SER A 156 -14.87 -14.22 12.33
N MET A 157 -13.85 -13.36 12.31
CA MET A 157 -13.76 -12.20 13.20
C MET A 157 -14.51 -10.96 12.68
N LYS A 158 -14.98 -11.01 11.42
CA LYS A 158 -15.82 -9.99 10.77
C LYS A 158 -15.19 -8.59 10.73
N TYR A 159 -13.89 -8.50 10.45
CA TYR A 159 -13.22 -7.24 10.12
C TYR A 159 -12.24 -7.39 8.95
N GLY A 160 -12.01 -6.28 8.27
CA GLY A 160 -11.07 -6.12 7.18
C GLY A 160 -10.00 -5.08 7.49
N PHE A 161 -8.88 -5.21 6.80
CA PHE A 161 -7.84 -4.20 6.70
C PHE A 161 -7.47 -4.02 5.23
N GLY A 162 -7.42 -2.78 4.76
CA GLY A 162 -7.22 -2.51 3.34
C GLY A 162 -6.50 -1.21 3.07
N SER A 163 -5.94 -1.13 1.87
CA SER A 163 -5.38 0.07 1.27
C SER A 163 -6.36 0.59 0.22
N ILE A 164 -6.73 1.86 0.33
CA ILE A 164 -7.52 2.61 -0.65
C ILE A 164 -6.57 3.59 -1.33
N ARG A 165 -6.41 3.49 -2.64
CA ARG A 165 -5.47 4.31 -3.41
C ARG A 165 -6.17 5.60 -3.81
N ILE A 166 -5.74 6.72 -3.24
CA ILE A 166 -6.39 8.03 -3.40
C ILE A 166 -5.68 8.84 -4.49
N GLN A 167 -4.35 8.85 -4.47
CA GLN A 167 -3.55 9.56 -5.46
C GLN A 167 -2.32 8.74 -5.82
N TYR A 168 -1.98 8.82 -7.09
CA TYR A 168 -0.79 8.22 -7.66
C TYR A 168 -0.19 9.18 -8.68
N ASP A 169 1.13 9.38 -8.60
CA ASP A 169 1.89 10.14 -9.57
C ASP A 169 3.18 9.38 -9.88
N ASN A 170 3.34 8.97 -11.13
CA ASN A 170 4.54 8.32 -11.64
C ASN A 170 5.27 9.16 -12.67
N THR A 171 5.18 10.48 -12.62
CA THR A 171 5.78 11.35 -13.63
C THR A 171 7.21 11.78 -13.29
N ASN A 172 8.04 11.98 -14.31
CA ASN A 172 9.38 12.55 -14.19
C ASN A 172 9.35 14.09 -14.14
N LEU A 173 10.51 14.76 -14.18
CA LEU A 173 10.60 16.22 -14.13
C LEU A 173 9.97 16.93 -15.33
N ASP A 174 9.85 16.24 -16.46
CA ASP A 174 9.25 16.75 -17.70
C ASP A 174 7.74 16.40 -17.79
N ASN A 175 7.17 15.85 -16.71
CA ASN A 175 5.80 15.32 -16.62
C ASN A 175 5.51 14.12 -17.55
N GLU A 176 6.55 13.41 -17.99
CA GLU A 176 6.41 12.15 -18.73
C GLU A 176 6.38 10.97 -17.75
N GLU A 177 5.88 9.81 -18.20
CA GLU A 177 5.80 8.62 -17.36
C GLU A 177 7.19 8.08 -16.99
N SER A 178 7.41 7.87 -15.68
CA SER A 178 8.62 7.25 -15.15
C SER A 178 8.61 5.74 -15.45
N PRO A 179 9.77 5.11 -15.72
CA PRO A 179 9.79 3.71 -16.14
C PRO A 179 9.16 2.76 -15.12
N MET A 180 8.37 1.83 -15.63
CA MET A 180 7.85 0.67 -14.91
C MET A 180 7.95 -0.55 -15.83
N LEU A 181 7.97 -1.75 -15.26
CA LEU A 181 7.92 -2.98 -16.05
C LEU A 181 7.04 -4.01 -15.35
N ASN A 182 5.96 -4.38 -16.03
CA ASN A 182 4.93 -5.30 -15.55
C ASN A 182 4.38 -4.93 -14.16
N PRO A 183 3.85 -3.70 -13.97
CA PRO A 183 3.35 -3.27 -12.68
C PRO A 183 2.14 -4.12 -12.24
N GLU A 184 2.14 -4.56 -10.99
CA GLU A 184 1.08 -5.42 -10.44
C GLU A 184 0.83 -5.17 -8.95
N THR A 185 -0.37 -5.48 -8.46
CA THR A 185 -0.61 -5.72 -7.04
C THR A 185 -0.48 -7.23 -6.78
N ARG A 186 0.46 -7.62 -5.91
CA ARG A 186 0.75 -9.05 -5.70
C ARG A 186 0.49 -9.49 -4.27
N ILE A 187 -0.12 -10.67 -4.11
CA ILE A 187 -0.16 -11.40 -2.85
C ILE A 187 1.00 -12.39 -2.79
N THR A 188 1.80 -12.31 -1.74
CA THR A 188 2.94 -13.21 -1.56
C THR A 188 2.86 -13.97 -0.24
N SER A 189 3.22 -15.25 -0.28
CA SER A 189 3.32 -16.11 0.91
C SER A 189 4.57 -15.74 1.72
N SER A 190 4.41 -15.61 3.03
CA SER A 190 5.51 -15.44 3.98
C SER A 190 5.66 -16.66 4.90
N LYS A 191 6.67 -16.65 5.76
CA LYS A 191 6.93 -17.71 6.75
C LYS A 191 5.72 -17.89 7.67
N LYS A 192 5.55 -19.10 8.21
CA LYS A 192 4.49 -19.46 9.19
C LYS A 192 3.07 -19.11 8.72
N GLY A 193 2.78 -19.25 7.43
CA GLY A 193 1.45 -18.98 6.89
C GLY A 193 1.11 -17.50 6.72
N GLY A 194 2.06 -16.58 6.98
CA GLY A 194 1.84 -15.16 6.73
C GLY A 194 1.49 -14.88 5.25
N ARG A 195 0.76 -13.79 5.05
CA ARG A 195 0.44 -13.24 3.73
C ARG A 195 0.76 -11.77 3.75
N TYR A 196 1.25 -11.27 2.63
CA TYR A 196 1.43 -9.85 2.43
C TYR A 196 1.00 -9.47 1.04
N TRP A 197 0.58 -8.22 0.89
CA TRP A 197 0.43 -7.62 -0.42
C TRP A 197 1.50 -6.55 -0.61
N ASP A 198 1.83 -6.29 -1.86
CA ASP A 198 2.64 -5.15 -2.27
C ASP A 198 2.25 -4.71 -3.69
N ARG A 199 2.29 -3.41 -3.96
CA ARG A 199 2.16 -2.86 -5.31
C ARG A 199 3.54 -2.73 -5.93
N ARG A 200 3.79 -3.47 -6.99
CA ARG A 200 5.07 -3.54 -7.70
C ARG A 200 5.03 -2.62 -8.90
N PHE A 201 6.05 -1.79 -9.02
CA PHE A 201 6.36 -1.09 -10.27
C PHE A 201 7.37 -1.92 -11.09
N PHE A 202 8.19 -2.71 -10.41
CA PHE A 202 9.15 -3.64 -11.01
C PHE A 202 9.70 -4.68 -10.01
N PHE A 203 10.07 -5.87 -10.48
CA PHE A 203 10.64 -6.95 -9.66
C PHE A 203 11.66 -7.82 -10.42
N VAL A 204 12.73 -8.26 -9.73
CA VAL A 204 13.96 -8.90 -10.27
C VAL A 204 13.77 -10.07 -11.22
N LYS A 205 12.63 -10.76 -11.17
CA LYS A 205 12.33 -11.85 -12.11
C LYS A 205 12.22 -11.36 -13.56
N GLU A 206 12.04 -10.06 -13.75
CA GLU A 206 11.92 -9.38 -15.04
C GLU A 206 13.26 -8.77 -15.50
N GLY A 207 14.37 -9.00 -14.79
CA GLY A 207 15.71 -8.48 -15.12
C GLY A 207 16.14 -7.34 -14.21
N VAL A 208 16.56 -6.22 -14.81
CA VAL A 208 16.88 -4.95 -14.14
C VAL A 208 16.04 -3.82 -14.74
N LEU A 209 15.72 -2.80 -13.93
CA LEU A 209 15.06 -1.58 -14.37
C LEU A 209 16.05 -0.42 -14.26
N GLU A 210 16.35 0.20 -15.39
CA GLU A 210 17.06 1.48 -15.42
C GLU A 210 16.06 2.61 -15.15
N VAL A 211 16.27 3.35 -14.07
CA VAL A 211 15.41 4.47 -13.67
C VAL A 211 16.21 5.75 -13.81
N PRO A 212 15.88 6.64 -14.77
CA PRO A 212 16.63 7.84 -15.01
C PRO A 212 16.45 8.86 -13.88
N LYS A 213 17.47 9.70 -13.70
CA LYS A 213 17.38 10.91 -12.88
C LYS A 213 16.09 11.69 -13.17
N GLY A 214 15.45 12.18 -12.11
CA GLY A 214 14.22 12.94 -12.18
C GLY A 214 12.94 12.12 -12.15
N SER A 215 13.03 10.78 -12.27
CA SER A 215 11.86 9.90 -12.12
C SER A 215 11.25 10.03 -10.72
N ARG A 216 9.91 9.97 -10.63
CA ARG A 216 9.18 10.05 -9.36
C ARG A 216 8.12 8.97 -9.26
N TYR A 217 7.92 8.50 -8.03
CA TYR A 217 6.84 7.58 -7.68
C TYR A 217 6.23 8.03 -6.36
N ALA A 218 5.09 8.70 -6.44
CA ALA A 218 4.36 9.21 -5.28
C ALA A 218 3.01 8.50 -5.13
N GLU A 219 2.67 8.17 -3.89
CA GLU A 219 1.39 7.56 -3.53
C GLU A 219 0.78 8.23 -2.31
N LYS A 220 -0.55 8.28 -2.30
CA LYS A 220 -1.37 8.59 -1.13
C LYS A 220 -2.44 7.53 -0.99
N ASN A 221 -2.34 6.75 0.10
CA ASN A 221 -3.26 5.66 0.38
C ASN A 221 -3.96 5.89 1.73
N ALA A 222 -5.25 5.57 1.83
CA ALA A 222 -5.91 5.40 3.12
C ALA A 222 -5.84 3.94 3.54
N TYR A 223 -5.23 3.68 4.69
CA TYR A 223 -5.23 2.37 5.30
C TYR A 223 -6.38 2.28 6.30
N ALA A 224 -7.37 1.45 5.99
CA ALA A 224 -8.63 1.38 6.72
C ALA A 224 -8.78 0.06 7.48
N ILE A 225 -9.36 0.13 8.69
CA ILE A 225 -9.89 -1.02 9.43
C ILE A 225 -11.41 -0.89 9.46
N PHE A 226 -12.14 -1.91 9.01
CA PHE A 226 -13.58 -1.82 8.84
C PHE A 226 -14.29 -3.13 9.18
N PRO A 227 -15.55 -3.09 9.62
CA PRO A 227 -16.33 -4.30 9.85
C PRO A 227 -16.70 -4.96 8.52
N ILE A 228 -16.87 -6.28 8.52
CA ILE A 228 -17.28 -7.08 7.37
C ILE A 228 -18.74 -7.50 7.53
N ASN A 229 -19.53 -7.17 6.52
CA ASN A 229 -20.85 -7.75 6.30
C ASN A 229 -20.69 -9.07 5.53
N PRO A 230 -21.10 -10.23 6.06
CA PRO A 230 -20.97 -11.52 5.36
C PRO A 230 -21.68 -11.56 4.01
N ASP A 231 -22.82 -10.87 3.89
CA ASP A 231 -23.63 -10.87 2.67
C ASP A 231 -23.04 -9.94 1.59
N ASN A 232 -22.25 -8.95 2.01
CA ASN A 232 -21.53 -8.04 1.13
C ASN A 232 -20.21 -7.58 1.76
N PRO A 233 -19.14 -8.40 1.69
CA PRO A 233 -17.87 -8.09 2.36
C PRO A 233 -17.23 -6.78 1.91
N ALA A 234 -17.54 -6.32 0.69
CA ALA A 234 -16.98 -5.13 0.09
C ALA A 234 -17.70 -3.83 0.48
N GLU A 235 -18.90 -3.91 1.07
CA GLU A 235 -19.77 -2.75 1.31
C GLU A 235 -19.04 -1.56 1.95
N LYS A 236 -18.31 -1.82 3.05
CA LYS A 236 -17.66 -0.76 3.83
C LYS A 236 -16.42 -0.19 3.14
N ILE A 237 -15.64 -1.01 2.44
CA ILE A 237 -14.47 -0.49 1.72
C ILE A 237 -14.90 0.33 0.51
N SER A 238 -15.92 -0.12 -0.23
CA SER A 238 -16.47 0.63 -1.35
C SER A 238 -17.09 1.96 -0.88
N GLU A 239 -17.80 1.97 0.25
CA GLU A 239 -18.32 3.19 0.87
C GLU A 239 -17.18 4.17 1.23
N LEU A 240 -16.11 3.68 1.85
CA LEU A 240 -14.94 4.50 2.19
C LEU A 240 -14.23 5.03 0.96
N PHE A 241 -14.02 4.21 -0.06
CA PHE A 241 -13.42 4.60 -1.33
C PHE A 241 -14.21 5.77 -1.94
N ASN A 242 -15.52 5.61 -2.10
CA ASN A 242 -16.38 6.64 -2.68
C ASN A 242 -16.29 7.97 -1.91
N LYS A 243 -16.28 7.94 -0.57
CA LYS A 243 -16.15 9.14 0.27
C LYS A 243 -14.78 9.79 0.15
N LEU A 244 -13.73 9.01 0.01
CA LEU A 244 -12.35 9.49 -0.03
C LEU A 244 -11.94 10.04 -1.40
N THR A 245 -12.48 9.49 -2.48
CA THR A 245 -12.20 9.94 -3.85
C THR A 245 -13.17 11.01 -4.35
N ASN A 246 -14.32 11.16 -3.70
CA ASN A 246 -15.30 12.22 -3.98
C ASN A 246 -15.60 13.05 -2.72
N PRO A 247 -14.61 13.74 -2.14
CA PRO A 247 -14.81 14.49 -0.91
C PRO A 247 -15.70 15.72 -1.14
N VAL A 248 -16.50 16.07 -0.12
CA VAL A 248 -17.20 17.36 -0.11
C VAL A 248 -16.18 18.49 -0.05
N ILE A 249 -16.17 19.36 -1.05
CA ILE A 249 -15.31 20.53 -1.10
C ILE A 249 -16.01 21.68 -0.36
N VAL A 250 -15.53 22.00 0.84
CA VAL A 250 -16.00 23.17 1.59
C VAL A 250 -15.26 24.41 1.09
N LYS A 251 -16.00 25.38 0.55
CA LYS A 251 -15.47 26.71 0.19
C LYS A 251 -15.98 27.72 1.22
N TYR A 252 -15.06 28.42 1.88
CA TYR A 252 -15.40 29.57 2.70
C TYR A 252 -15.34 30.81 1.82
N ASN A 253 -16.44 31.57 1.74
CA ASN A 253 -16.40 32.90 1.17
C ASN A 253 -16.09 33.86 2.31
N GLU A 254 -14.96 34.57 2.21
CA GLU A 254 -14.73 35.72 3.07
C GLU A 254 -15.81 36.77 2.78
N LEU A 255 -16.55 37.15 3.83
CA LEU A 255 -17.53 38.24 3.81
C LEU A 255 -16.83 39.58 4.04
#